data_AF-A0A832H7F9-F1
#
_entry.id   AF-A0A832H7F9-F1
#
_cell.length_a   1.000
_cell.length_b   1.000
_cell.length_c   1.000
_cell.angle_alpha   90.00
_cell.angle_beta   90.00
_cell.angle_gamma   90.00
#
_symmetry.space_group_name_H-M   'P 1'
#
loop_
_entity.id
_entity.type
_entity.pdbx_description
1 polymer ?
#
loop_
_entity_poly.entity_id
_entity_poly.type
_entity_poly.pdbx_seq_one_letter_code
_entity_poly.pdbx_strand_id
1 'polypeptide(L)'
;MIASAASYQITWEKLPDDFVLDDEPVDNINQPSLAAALTESLELAGKLSINTLTPTNYGICATVNGQIVVKAPDWAFVPAIRVPREEVERSYTPQLQGEFPVMVIEFISNTEGTEYSNKPTYPPGKWFFYEQILQVPTYIIFEPASGSLEPYRL
;
A
#
# COMPACT_ATOMS: atom_id res chain seq x y z
N MET A 1 5.41 29.84 -4.93
CA MET A 1 4.07 29.74 -4.33
C MET A 1 4.15 28.77 -3.18
N ILE A 2 3.80 29.20 -1.96
CA ILE A 2 3.75 28.29 -0.81
C ILE A 2 2.39 27.59 -0.92
N ALA A 3 2.39 26.31 -1.32
CA ALA A 3 1.17 25.52 -1.31
C ALA A 3 0.70 25.41 0.15
N SER A 4 -0.48 25.92 0.44
CA SER A 4 -1.17 25.65 1.71
C SER A 4 -1.46 24.15 1.73
N ALA A 5 -0.77 23.40 2.58
CA ALA A 5 -1.12 22.00 2.82
C ALA A 5 -2.56 21.96 3.33
N ALA A 6 -3.47 21.34 2.58
CA ALA A 6 -4.80 21.08 3.09
C ALA A 6 -4.67 20.18 4.32
N SER A 7 -5.23 20.56 5.46
CA SER A 7 -5.23 19.69 6.64
C SER A 7 -6.28 18.60 6.43
N TYR A 8 -5.84 17.37 6.17
CA TYR A 8 -6.73 16.21 6.12
C TYR A 8 -6.99 15.70 7.53
N GLN A 9 -8.25 15.42 7.85
CA GLN A 9 -8.60 14.70 9.05
C GLN A 9 -8.46 13.20 8.76
N ILE A 10 -7.43 12.57 9.35
CA ILE A 10 -7.15 11.15 9.16
C ILE A 10 -7.47 10.41 10.45
N THR A 11 -8.32 9.39 10.36
CA THR A 11 -8.60 8.44 11.45
C THR A 11 -8.30 7.01 11.01
N TRP A 12 -7.97 6.17 11.98
CA TRP A 12 -7.49 4.79 11.77
C TRP A 12 -8.47 3.85 12.44
N GLU A 13 -9.48 3.43 11.68
CA GLU A 13 -10.60 2.61 12.16
C GLU A 13 -10.62 1.29 11.39
N LYS A 14 -11.10 0.21 12.04
CA LYS A 14 -11.29 -1.05 11.32
C LYS A 14 -12.27 -0.84 10.17
N LEU A 15 -12.00 -1.53 9.08
CA LEU A 15 -12.94 -1.62 7.98
C LEU A 15 -14.25 -2.27 8.48
N PRO A 16 -15.43 -1.67 8.24
CA PRO A 16 -16.71 -2.27 8.61
C PRO A 16 -16.85 -3.68 8.06
N ASP A 17 -17.47 -4.60 8.80
CA ASP A 17 -17.59 -6.00 8.40
C ASP A 17 -18.38 -6.18 7.09
N ASP A 18 -19.29 -5.26 6.80
CA ASP A 18 -20.13 -5.22 5.60
C ASP A 18 -19.52 -4.47 4.41
N PHE A 19 -18.33 -3.87 4.58
CA PHE A 19 -17.64 -3.19 3.48
C PHE A 19 -17.19 -4.19 2.40
N VAL A 20 -17.58 -3.98 1.15
CA VAL A 20 -17.15 -4.83 0.04
C VAL A 20 -15.80 -4.34 -0.48
N LEU A 21 -14.76 -5.15 -0.33
CA LEU A 21 -13.46 -4.89 -0.96
C LEU A 21 -13.57 -5.14 -2.46
N ASP A 22 -12.82 -4.35 -3.20
CA ASP A 22 -12.60 -4.62 -4.62
C ASP A 22 -11.73 -5.88 -4.74
N ASP A 23 -12.27 -6.90 -5.40
CA ASP A 23 -11.62 -8.21 -5.60
C ASP A 23 -11.42 -8.47 -7.10
N GLU A 24 -11.15 -7.40 -7.85
CA GLU A 24 -10.75 -7.52 -9.25
C GLU A 24 -9.47 -8.37 -9.34
N PRO A 25 -9.44 -9.35 -10.27
CA PRO A 25 -8.30 -10.22 -10.42
C PRO A 25 -7.07 -9.41 -10.82
N VAL A 26 -5.92 -9.84 -10.34
CA VAL A 26 -4.65 -9.24 -10.72
C VAL A 26 -4.45 -9.37 -12.24
N ASP A 27 -4.40 -8.23 -12.94
CA ASP A 27 -4.27 -8.19 -14.40
C ASP A 27 -2.90 -8.68 -14.90
N ASN A 28 -1.89 -8.73 -14.03
CA ASN A 28 -0.53 -9.14 -14.37
C ASN A 28 -0.19 -10.54 -13.81
N ILE A 29 -0.10 -11.54 -14.68
CA ILE A 29 0.24 -12.92 -14.31
C ILE A 29 1.61 -13.07 -13.60
N ASN A 30 2.51 -12.10 -13.76
CA ASN A 30 3.84 -12.13 -13.15
C ASN A 30 3.85 -11.50 -11.75
N GLN A 31 2.85 -10.69 -11.40
CA GLN A 31 2.78 -10.00 -10.12
C GLN A 31 2.86 -10.95 -8.91
N PRO A 32 2.14 -12.09 -8.86
CA PRO A 32 2.26 -13.03 -7.74
C PRO A 32 3.70 -13.53 -7.53
N SER A 33 4.39 -13.90 -8.63
CA SER A 33 5.76 -14.40 -8.58
C SER A 33 6.77 -13.31 -8.18
N LEU A 34 6.59 -12.08 -8.69
CA LEU A 34 7.43 -10.94 -8.32
C LEU A 34 7.28 -10.59 -6.84
N ALA A 35 6.04 -10.53 -6.36
CA ALA A 35 5.74 -10.24 -4.97
C ALA A 35 6.29 -11.32 -4.02
N ALA A 36 6.18 -12.60 -4.39
CA ALA A 36 6.76 -13.71 -3.64
C ALA A 36 8.29 -13.60 -3.57
N ALA A 37 8.95 -13.29 -4.68
CA ALA A 37 10.41 -13.14 -4.73
C ALA A 37 10.91 -11.99 -3.84
N LEU A 38 10.16 -10.88 -3.75
CA LEU A 38 10.48 -9.77 -2.84
C LEU A 38 10.39 -10.20 -1.37
N THR A 39 9.31 -10.90 -1.01
CA THR A 39 9.13 -11.42 0.35
C THR A 39 10.22 -12.43 0.71
N GLU A 40 10.51 -13.39 -0.18
CA GLU A 40 11.58 -14.37 0.03
C GLU A 40 12.95 -13.69 0.18
N SER A 41 13.23 -12.66 -0.61
CA SER A 41 14.48 -11.89 -0.51
C SER A 41 14.67 -11.26 0.87
N LEU A 42 13.60 -10.74 1.49
CA LEU A 42 13.65 -10.21 2.85
C LEU A 42 13.80 -11.32 3.90
N GLU A 43 13.18 -12.47 3.68
CA GLU A 43 13.32 -13.64 4.56
C GLU A 43 14.77 -14.13 4.60
N LEU A 44 15.36 -14.34 3.42
CA LEU A 44 16.76 -14.74 3.27
C LEU A 44 17.74 -13.72 3.87
N ALA A 45 17.38 -12.43 3.83
CA ALA A 45 18.16 -11.36 4.44
C ALA A 45 17.93 -11.22 5.97
N GLY A 46 17.10 -12.07 6.58
CA GLY A 46 16.78 -12.01 8.01
C GLY A 46 16.03 -10.73 8.42
N LYS A 47 15.25 -10.16 7.50
CA LYS A 47 14.49 -8.91 7.72
C LYS A 47 13.04 -9.15 8.12
N LEU A 48 12.51 -10.36 7.92
CA LEU A 48 11.17 -10.71 8.35
C LEU A 48 11.16 -11.21 9.79
N SER A 49 10.12 -10.82 10.52
CA SER A 49 9.77 -11.36 11.83
C SER A 49 8.36 -11.93 11.81
N ILE A 50 7.97 -12.65 12.87
CA ILE A 50 6.59 -13.15 13.01
C ILE A 50 5.54 -12.04 12.98
N ASN A 51 5.90 -10.80 13.31
CA ASN A 51 5.00 -9.65 13.31
C ASN A 51 5.10 -8.82 12.02
N THR A 52 5.98 -9.16 11.08
CA THR A 52 6.12 -8.41 9.83
C THR A 52 5.01 -8.78 8.85
N LEU A 53 4.50 -7.80 8.09
CA LEU A 53 3.61 -8.05 6.95
C LEU A 53 4.28 -7.63 5.64
N THR A 54 4.18 -8.49 4.65
CA THR A 54 4.50 -8.20 3.25
C THR A 54 3.25 -8.39 2.39
N PRO A 55 2.23 -7.52 2.53
CA PRO A 55 0.96 -7.70 1.83
C PRO A 55 1.13 -7.55 0.32
N THR A 56 0.32 -8.31 -0.44
CA THR A 56 0.33 -8.34 -1.91
C THR A 56 -1.09 -8.20 -2.43
N ASN A 57 -1.38 -7.15 -3.21
CA ASN A 57 -2.74 -6.79 -3.63
C ASN A 57 -3.74 -6.84 -2.46
N TYR A 58 -3.37 -6.21 -1.34
CA TYR A 58 -4.10 -6.34 -0.08
C TYR A 58 -4.42 -4.97 0.52
N GLY A 59 -5.65 -4.80 0.98
CA GLY A 59 -6.20 -3.50 1.36
C GLY A 59 -5.52 -2.87 2.58
N ILE A 60 -4.95 -1.69 2.38
CA ILE A 60 -4.50 -0.78 3.44
C ILE A 60 -5.52 0.34 3.58
N CYS A 61 -6.04 0.52 4.80
CA CYS A 61 -7.20 1.35 5.08
C CYS A 61 -6.84 2.60 5.89
N ALA A 62 -7.54 3.70 5.59
CA ALA A 62 -7.63 4.88 6.43
C ALA A 62 -8.99 5.56 6.22
N THR A 63 -9.48 6.29 7.21
CA THR A 63 -10.61 7.20 7.04
C THR A 63 -10.04 8.60 6.80
N VAL A 64 -10.36 9.20 5.66
CA VAL A 64 -9.90 10.54 5.25
C VAL A 64 -11.10 11.46 5.12
N ASN A 65 -11.15 12.52 5.91
CA ASN A 65 -12.26 13.48 5.97
C ASN A 65 -13.63 12.79 6.14
N GLY A 66 -13.68 11.76 6.99
CA GLY A 66 -14.89 10.97 7.27
C GLY A 66 -15.27 9.96 6.19
N GLN A 67 -14.44 9.75 5.16
CA GLN A 67 -14.67 8.75 4.12
C GLN A 67 -13.62 7.64 4.21
N ILE A 68 -14.06 6.39 4.15
CA ILE A 68 -13.16 5.23 4.12
C ILE A 68 -12.42 5.23 2.77
N VAL A 69 -11.10 5.12 2.83
CA VAL A 69 -10.21 4.97 1.70
C VAL A 69 -9.44 3.67 1.87
N VAL A 70 -9.51 2.81 0.86
CA VAL A 70 -8.73 1.58 0.78
C VAL A 70 -7.84 1.64 -0.46
N LYS A 71 -6.56 1.32 -0.30
CA LYS A 71 -5.63 1.10 -1.42
C LYS A 71 -4.89 -0.21 -1.24
N ALA A 72 -4.80 -0.97 -2.32
CA ALA A 72 -4.06 -2.21 -2.39
C ALA A 72 -2.79 -1.97 -3.22
N PRO A 73 -1.61 -1.93 -2.60
CA PRO A 73 -0.36 -1.94 -3.33
C PRO A 73 -0.07 -3.35 -3.87
N ASP A 74 0.67 -3.44 -4.96
CA ASP A 74 1.10 -4.74 -5.49
C ASP A 74 1.99 -5.48 -4.51
N TRP A 75 2.84 -4.72 -3.80
CA TRP A 75 3.58 -5.21 -2.66
C TRP A 75 3.85 -4.07 -1.66
N ALA A 76 3.83 -4.35 -0.36
CA ALA A 76 4.33 -3.41 0.64
C ALA A 76 5.10 -4.10 1.75
N PHE A 77 5.83 -3.32 2.55
CA PHE A 77 6.53 -3.80 3.75
C PHE A 77 6.07 -3.01 4.97
N VAL A 78 5.40 -3.70 5.88
CA VAL A 78 5.01 -3.20 7.21
C VAL A 78 5.91 -3.86 8.25
N PRO A 79 6.75 -3.09 8.97
CA PRO A 79 7.78 -3.71 9.81
C PRO A 79 7.19 -4.56 10.94
N ALA A 80 6.12 -4.08 11.59
CA ALA A 80 5.43 -4.81 12.65
C ALA A 80 3.93 -4.51 12.78
N ILE A 81 3.12 -5.56 12.91
CA ILE A 81 1.79 -5.51 13.52
C ILE A 81 1.87 -5.57 15.03
N ARG A 82 0.82 -5.09 15.68
CA ARG A 82 0.66 -5.05 17.15
C ARG A 82 -0.58 -5.82 17.62
N VAL A 83 -1.24 -6.50 16.70
CA VAL A 83 -2.42 -7.33 16.92
C VAL A 83 -2.14 -8.77 16.42
N PRO A 84 -2.91 -9.77 16.84
CA PRO A 84 -2.87 -11.11 16.28
C PRO A 84 -3.08 -11.12 14.75
N ARG A 85 -2.52 -12.10 14.05
CA ARG A 85 -2.59 -12.17 12.57
C ARG A 85 -4.01 -12.32 12.06
N GLU A 86 -4.86 -12.97 12.84
CA GLU A 86 -6.28 -13.18 12.57
C GLU A 86 -7.04 -11.84 12.46
N GLU A 87 -6.57 -10.80 13.15
CA GLU A 87 -7.17 -9.46 13.07
C GLU A 87 -6.81 -8.71 11.79
N VAL A 88 -5.79 -9.17 11.04
CA VAL A 88 -5.30 -8.56 9.79
C VAL A 88 -5.42 -9.54 8.62
N GLU A 89 -6.40 -10.43 8.63
CA GLU A 89 -6.66 -11.35 7.51
C GLU A 89 -7.33 -10.64 6.33
N ARG A 90 -8.24 -9.69 6.62
CA ARG A 90 -9.08 -9.03 5.59
C ARG A 90 -8.50 -7.72 5.08
N SER A 91 -7.97 -6.89 5.97
CA SER A 91 -7.43 -5.57 5.64
C SER A 91 -6.55 -5.05 6.79
N TYR A 92 -5.63 -4.15 6.48
CA TYR A 92 -4.72 -3.57 7.46
C TYR A 92 -4.94 -2.06 7.62
N THR A 93 -5.07 -1.64 8.87
CA THR A 93 -5.21 -0.24 9.25
C THR A 93 -3.98 0.17 10.08
N PRO A 94 -3.05 0.96 9.52
CA PRO A 94 -1.92 1.50 10.25
C PRO A 94 -2.35 2.24 11.52
N GLN A 95 -1.42 2.40 12.47
CA GLN A 95 -1.64 2.99 13.80
C GLN A 95 -2.56 2.18 14.72
N LEU A 96 -3.69 1.68 14.22
CA LEU A 96 -4.61 0.81 14.96
C LEU A 96 -4.07 -0.61 15.10
N GLN A 97 -3.64 -1.22 13.99
CA GLN A 97 -3.21 -2.62 13.95
C GLN A 97 -1.70 -2.78 13.93
N GLY A 98 -0.94 -1.70 13.77
CA GLY A 98 0.52 -1.75 13.74
C GLY A 98 1.20 -0.48 13.24
N GLU A 99 2.38 -0.67 12.67
CA GLU A 99 3.22 0.39 12.10
C GLU A 99 2.79 0.81 10.70
N PHE A 100 3.24 1.99 10.27
CA PHE A 100 3.03 2.42 8.90
C PHE A 100 3.87 1.56 7.93
N PRO A 101 3.38 1.30 6.70
CA PRO A 101 4.22 0.73 5.66
C PRO A 101 5.43 1.64 5.44
N VAL A 102 6.63 1.05 5.40
CA VAL A 102 7.86 1.83 5.13
C VAL A 102 8.33 1.69 3.69
N MET A 103 7.76 0.73 2.94
CA MET A 103 7.97 0.55 1.52
C MET A 103 6.68 0.13 0.85
N VAL A 104 6.39 0.73 -0.32
CA VAL A 104 5.31 0.31 -1.23
C VAL A 104 5.92 0.17 -2.62
N ILE A 105 5.55 -0.89 -3.32
CA ILE A 105 5.95 -1.17 -4.69
C ILE A 105 4.71 -1.37 -5.55
N GLU A 106 4.69 -0.76 -6.72
CA GLU A 106 3.69 -0.96 -7.76
C GLU A 106 4.39 -1.48 -9.03
N PHE A 107 3.78 -2.46 -9.69
CA PHE A 107 4.24 -3.09 -10.90
C PHE A 107 3.45 -2.51 -12.07
N ILE A 108 4.13 -1.83 -12.99
CA ILE A 108 3.46 -1.28 -14.17
C ILE A 108 2.86 -2.42 -15.00
N SER A 109 1.56 -2.30 -15.27
CA SER A 109 0.88 -3.07 -16.31
C SER A 109 0.99 -2.29 -17.64
N ASN A 110 0.84 -2.95 -18.81
CA ASN A 110 1.15 -2.43 -20.16
C ASN A 110 0.43 -1.11 -20.61
N THR A 111 -0.23 -0.39 -19.72
CA THR A 111 -0.94 0.87 -19.98
C THR A 111 -0.17 2.08 -19.42
N GLU A 112 0.46 2.84 -20.31
CA GLU A 112 1.04 4.15 -19.98
C GLU A 112 -0.02 5.13 -19.46
N GLY A 113 0.25 5.76 -18.30
CA GLY A 113 -0.15 7.15 -18.05
C GLY A 113 -1.39 7.42 -17.17
N THR A 114 -2.11 6.42 -16.67
CA THR A 114 -3.32 6.65 -15.83
C THR A 114 -3.29 6.01 -14.44
N GLU A 115 -2.35 5.10 -14.17
CA GLU A 115 -2.35 4.24 -12.98
C GLU A 115 -1.94 5.00 -11.69
N TYR A 116 -1.17 6.10 -11.82
CA TYR A 116 -0.57 6.81 -10.70
C TYR A 116 -1.10 8.24 -10.55
N SER A 117 -2.31 8.34 -10.02
CA SER A 117 -2.92 9.65 -9.77
C SER A 117 -2.43 10.26 -8.45
N ASN A 118 -2.01 11.52 -8.48
CA ASN A 118 -1.81 12.37 -7.29
C ASN A 118 -3.08 13.14 -6.90
N LYS A 119 -4.23 12.77 -7.47
CA LYS A 119 -5.53 13.41 -7.23
C LYS A 119 -5.88 13.35 -5.73
N PRO A 120 -6.10 14.50 -5.08
CA PRO A 120 -6.47 14.57 -3.67
C PRO A 120 -7.97 14.36 -3.42
N THR A 121 -8.81 14.45 -4.46
CA THR A 121 -10.28 14.35 -4.32
C THR A 121 -10.74 12.90 -4.32
N TYR A 122 -11.81 12.62 -3.58
CA TYR A 122 -12.30 11.26 -3.38
C TYR A 122 -12.78 10.58 -4.70
N PRO A 123 -12.51 9.27 -4.88
CA PRO A 123 -11.49 8.51 -4.15
C PRO A 123 -10.09 9.04 -4.53
N PRO A 124 -9.21 9.27 -3.53
CA PRO A 124 -7.88 9.79 -3.83
C PRO A 124 -7.09 8.79 -4.67
N GLY A 125 -6.11 9.30 -5.43
CA GLY A 125 -5.21 8.47 -6.20
C GLY A 125 -4.20 7.71 -5.31
N LYS A 126 -3.61 6.63 -5.85
CA LYS A 126 -2.62 5.78 -5.13
C LYS A 126 -1.45 6.60 -4.62
N TRP A 127 -0.81 7.40 -5.48
CA TRP A 127 0.32 8.25 -5.11
C TRP A 127 -0.01 9.18 -3.95
N PHE A 128 -1.12 9.91 -4.07
CA PHE A 128 -1.57 10.84 -3.03
C PHE A 128 -1.81 10.11 -1.70
N PHE A 129 -2.42 8.92 -1.74
CA PHE A 129 -2.67 8.15 -0.53
C PHE A 129 -1.36 7.71 0.15
N TYR A 130 -0.39 7.18 -0.62
CA TYR A 130 0.89 6.74 -0.05
C TYR A 130 1.74 7.91 0.46
N GLU A 131 1.74 9.03 -0.25
CA GLU A 131 2.53 10.23 0.10
C GLU A 131 1.90 11.02 1.26
N GLN A 132 0.63 11.44 1.11
CA GLN A 132 0.03 12.42 2.01
C GLN A 132 -0.70 11.78 3.19
N ILE A 133 -1.25 10.56 3.01
CA ILE A 133 -2.06 9.89 4.05
C ILE A 133 -1.23 8.89 4.84
N LEU A 134 -0.55 7.96 4.15
CA LEU A 134 0.30 6.96 4.81
C LEU A 134 1.71 7.46 5.12
N GLN A 135 2.20 8.48 4.39
CA GLN A 135 3.55 9.03 4.53
C GLN A 135 4.64 7.95 4.39
N VAL A 136 4.49 7.10 3.38
CA VAL A 136 5.41 5.98 3.10
C VAL A 136 6.78 6.53 2.68
N PRO A 137 7.87 6.26 3.41
CA PRO A 137 9.19 6.82 3.10
C PRO A 137 9.80 6.35 1.78
N THR A 138 9.38 5.20 1.25
CA THR A 138 9.92 4.62 0.02
C THR A 138 8.80 4.07 -0.84
N TYR A 139 8.60 4.69 -1.99
CA TYR A 139 7.65 4.25 -3.00
C TYR A 139 8.41 3.88 -4.27
N ILE A 140 8.18 2.70 -4.82
CA ILE A 140 8.94 2.19 -5.96
C ILE A 140 7.97 1.80 -7.05
N ILE A 141 8.27 2.23 -8.26
CA ILE A 141 7.61 1.74 -9.46
C ILE A 141 8.56 0.75 -10.13
N PHE A 142 8.06 -0.43 -10.48
CA PHE A 142 8.81 -1.45 -11.18
C PHE A 142 8.16 -1.75 -12.53
N GLU A 143 8.95 -1.72 -13.61
CA GLU A 143 8.52 -2.11 -14.95
C GLU A 143 9.03 -3.52 -15.26
N PRO A 144 8.18 -4.56 -15.23
CA PRO A 144 8.65 -5.94 -15.33
C PRO A 144 9.29 -6.29 -16.68
N ALA A 145 8.86 -5.63 -17.76
CA ALA A 145 9.35 -5.90 -19.11
C ALA A 145 10.81 -5.46 -19.31
N SER A 146 11.19 -4.32 -18.75
CA SER A 146 12.56 -3.77 -18.84
C SER A 146 13.42 -4.15 -17.64
N GLY A 147 12.80 -4.53 -16.51
CA GLY A 147 13.49 -4.72 -15.22
C GLY A 147 13.87 -3.39 -14.55
N SER A 148 13.30 -2.27 -14.99
CA SER A 148 13.59 -0.95 -14.46
C SER A 148 12.93 -0.73 -13.10
N LEU A 149 13.66 -0.11 -12.18
CA LEU A 149 13.18 0.34 -10.86
C LEU A 149 13.26 1.86 -10.80
N GLU A 150 12.16 2.50 -10.43
CA GLU A 150 12.06 3.94 -10.21
C GLU A 150 11.68 4.22 -8.75
N PRO A 151 12.68 4.46 -7.88
CA PRO A 151 12.44 4.72 -6.47
C PRO A 151 12.20 6.21 -6.18
N TYR A 152 11.24 6.46 -5.30
CA TYR A 152 10.89 7.77 -4.78
C TYR A 152 11.00 7.79 -3.26
N ARG A 153 11.53 8.90 -2.75
CA ARG A 153 11.44 9.27 -1.34
C ARG A 153 10.35 10.33 -1.22
N LEU A 154 9.24 9.94 -0.60
CA LEU A 154 8.05 10.77 -0.40
C LEU A 154 8.16 11.61 0.87
#